data_AF-A0A804P1Q2-F1
#
_entry.id   AF-A0A804P1Q2-F1
#
_cell.length_a   1.000
_cell.length_b   1.000
_cell.length_c   1.000
_cell.angle_alpha   90.00
_cell.angle_beta   90.00
_cell.angle_gamma   90.00
#
_symmetry.space_group_name_H-M   'P 1'
#
loop_
_entity.id
_entity.type
_entity.pdbx_description
1 polymer ?
#
loop_
_entity_poly.entity_id
_entity_poly.type
_entity_poly.pdbx_seq_one_letter_code
_entity_poly.pdbx_strand_id
1 'polypeptide(L)'
;MRGEDEELVDQKKYLEERCKPQCVKSLYEYEKCVKRVENDDTGHKHCTGQYFDYWSCIDKCVSTRSQLALYRLSLSSQRRTNFLWNMHLQVASKLFKKLK
;
A
#
# COMPACT_ATOMS: atom_id res chain seq x y z
N MET A 1 36.02 7.29 -7.91
CA MET A 1 35.41 6.42 -6.89
C MET A 1 34.43 7.28 -6.09
N ARG A 2 33.16 7.32 -6.50
CA ARG A 2 32.08 7.97 -5.73
C ARG A 2 31.26 6.83 -5.11
N GLY A 3 31.24 6.77 -3.79
CA GLY A 3 30.48 5.76 -3.06
C GLY A 3 29.00 5.99 -3.25
N GLU A 4 28.33 5.02 -3.87
CA GLU A 4 26.89 4.96 -4.06
C GLU A 4 26.42 3.56 -3.65
N ASP A 5 26.84 3.11 -2.47
CA ASP A 5 26.33 1.91 -1.81
C ASP A 5 25.20 2.26 -0.82
N GLU A 6 24.44 3.33 -1.09
CA GLU A 6 23.13 3.50 -0.47
C GLU A 6 22.21 2.44 -1.09
N GLU A 7 22.11 1.29 -0.42
CA GLU A 7 21.30 0.14 -0.84
C GLU A 7 19.91 0.62 -1.28
N LEU A 8 19.66 0.60 -2.59
CA LEU A 8 18.37 0.97 -3.16
C LEU A 8 17.31 0.01 -2.63
N VAL A 9 16.58 0.41 -1.59
CA VAL A 9 15.53 -0.40 -1.00
C VAL A 9 14.35 -0.46 -1.97
N ASP A 10 14.11 -1.64 -2.55
CA ASP A 10 12.90 -1.91 -3.31
C ASP A 10 11.68 -1.84 -2.38
N GLN A 11 10.96 -0.72 -2.49
CA GLN A 11 9.75 -0.45 -1.70
C GLN A 11 8.65 -1.49 -1.96
N LYS A 12 8.57 -2.06 -3.16
CA LYS A 12 7.59 -3.09 -3.50
C LYS A 12 7.85 -4.33 -2.64
N LYS A 13 9.08 -4.86 -2.70
CA LYS A 13 9.50 -6.03 -1.92
C LYS A 13 9.26 -5.84 -0.43
N TYR A 14 9.60 -4.66 0.11
CA TYR A 14 9.36 -4.35 1.52
C TYR A 14 7.88 -4.40 1.92
N LEU A 15 6.99 -3.87 1.07
CA LEU A 15 5.55 -3.90 1.33
C LEU A 15 4.97 -5.31 1.16
N GLU A 16 5.45 -6.07 0.19
CA GLU A 16 5.05 -7.48 0.01
C GLU A 16 5.37 -8.31 1.27
N GLU A 17 6.58 -8.22 1.81
CA GLU A 17 6.97 -8.93 3.04
C GLU A 17 6.06 -8.57 4.23
N ARG A 18 5.66 -7.30 4.34
CA ARG A 18 4.72 -6.84 5.38
C ARG A 18 3.29 -7.34 5.18
N CYS A 19 2.91 -7.65 3.94
CA CYS A 19 1.58 -8.13 3.58
C CYS A 19 1.44 -9.66 3.68
N LYS A 20 2.54 -10.42 3.56
CA LYS A 20 2.55 -11.90 3.74
C LYS A 20 1.80 -12.39 5.00
N PRO A 21 2.05 -11.89 6.22
CA PRO A 21 1.36 -12.36 7.42
C PRO A 21 -0.15 -12.08 7.43
N GLN A 22 -0.66 -11.20 6.57
CA GLN A 22 -2.09 -10.91 6.45
C GLN A 22 -2.81 -11.89 5.49
N CYS A 23 -2.05 -12.58 4.65
CA CYS A 23 -2.54 -13.48 3.61
C CYS A 23 -2.30 -14.97 3.94
N VAL A 24 -2.19 -15.31 5.23
CA VAL A 24 -1.87 -16.66 5.71
C VAL A 24 -2.87 -17.74 5.28
N LYS A 25 -4.15 -17.39 5.11
CA LYS A 25 -5.16 -18.35 4.66
C LYS A 25 -4.87 -18.85 3.24
N SER A 26 -4.67 -17.92 2.31
CA SER A 26 -4.37 -18.25 0.92
C SER A 26 -3.00 -18.92 0.78
N LEU A 27 -2.02 -18.54 1.61
CA LEU A 27 -0.73 -19.23 1.70
C LEU A 27 -0.92 -20.71 2.10
N TYR A 28 -1.72 -20.98 3.13
CA TYR A 28 -1.99 -22.34 3.59
C TYR A 28 -2.70 -23.19 2.51
N GLU A 29 -3.65 -22.62 1.78
CA GLU A 29 -4.33 -23.30 0.67
C GLU A 29 -3.36 -23.61 -0.48
N TYR A 30 -2.45 -22.69 -0.79
CA TYR A 30 -1.39 -22.91 -1.76
C TYR A 30 -0.42 -24.01 -1.31
N GLU A 31 0.06 -23.98 -0.08
CA GLU A 31 0.95 -25.02 0.48
C GLU A 31 0.28 -26.41 0.48
N LYS A 32 -1.02 -26.47 0.81
CA LYS A 32 -1.79 -27.70 0.72
C LYS A 32 -1.87 -28.22 -0.72
N CYS A 33 -2.02 -27.32 -1.70
CA CYS A 33 -1.96 -27.69 -3.10
C CYS A 33 -0.57 -28.20 -3.49
N VAL A 34 0.52 -27.54 -3.07
CA VAL A 34 1.89 -27.95 -3.38
C VAL A 34 2.14 -29.38 -2.90
N LYS A 35 1.78 -29.71 -1.65
CA LYS A 35 1.91 -31.07 -1.12
C LYS A 35 1.10 -32.12 -1.89
N ARG A 36 -0.04 -31.74 -2.48
CA ARG A 36 -0.86 -32.63 -3.32
C ARG A 36 -0.20 -32.90 -4.67
N VAL A 37 0.52 -31.92 -5.21
CA VAL A 37 1.17 -32.01 -6.54
C VAL A 37 2.59 -32.58 -6.44
N GLU A 38 3.23 -32.52 -5.27
CA GLU A 38 4.60 -33.01 -5.05
C GLU A 38 4.84 -34.46 -5.49
N ASN A 39 3.84 -35.33 -5.35
CA ASN A 39 3.91 -36.75 -5.74
C ASN A 39 3.22 -37.04 -7.08
N ASP A 40 3.01 -36.03 -7.93
CA ASP A 40 2.36 -36.20 -9.24
C ASP A 40 3.36 -36.22 -10.39
N ASP A 41 3.62 -37.42 -10.93
CA ASP A 41 4.56 -37.60 -12.05
C ASP A 41 3.94 -37.31 -13.43
N THR A 42 2.62 -37.06 -13.49
CA THR A 42 1.89 -36.84 -14.75
C THR A 42 2.14 -35.46 -15.36
N GLY A 43 2.64 -34.50 -14.57
CA GLY A 43 2.85 -33.11 -14.99
C GLY A 43 1.56 -32.31 -15.26
N HIS A 44 0.38 -32.92 -15.05
CA HIS A 44 -0.91 -32.27 -15.32
C HIS A 44 -1.49 -31.53 -14.13
N LYS A 45 -1.13 -31.89 -12.89
CA LYS A 45 -1.59 -31.15 -11.71
C LYS A 45 -0.72 -29.92 -11.50
N HIS A 46 -1.35 -28.77 -11.26
CA HIS A 46 -0.67 -27.52 -10.96
C HIS A 46 -1.46 -26.68 -9.95
N CYS A 47 -0.77 -25.79 -9.25
CA CYS A 47 -1.32 -24.94 -8.19
C CYS A 47 -1.49 -23.48 -8.60
N THR A 48 -1.52 -23.19 -9.91
CA THR A 48 -1.55 -21.84 -10.45
C THR A 48 -2.75 -21.03 -9.95
N GLY A 49 -3.92 -21.66 -9.77
CA GLY A 49 -5.10 -21.00 -9.20
C GLY A 49 -4.86 -20.52 -7.77
N GLN A 50 -4.40 -21.42 -6.89
CA GLN A 50 -4.11 -21.07 -5.50
C GLN A 50 -2.95 -20.06 -5.39
N TYR A 51 -1.98 -20.15 -6.29
CA TYR A 51 -0.90 -19.18 -6.40
C TYR A 51 -1.44 -17.78 -6.73
N PHE A 52 -2.35 -17.67 -7.71
CA PHE A 52 -2.99 -16.40 -8.04
C PHE A 52 -3.85 -15.86 -6.90
N ASP A 53 -4.56 -16.71 -6.17
CA ASP A 53 -5.34 -16.29 -5.00
C ASP A 53 -4.45 -15.71 -3.89
N TYR A 54 -3.30 -16.37 -3.63
CA TYR A 54 -2.31 -15.89 -2.66
C TYR A 54 -1.73 -14.53 -3.05
N TRP A 55 -1.26 -14.39 -4.30
CA TRP A 55 -0.68 -13.13 -4.78
C TRP A 55 -1.71 -12.01 -4.90
N SER A 56 -2.94 -12.33 -5.32
CA SER A 56 -4.05 -11.36 -5.35
C SER A 56 -4.32 -10.77 -3.96
N CYS A 57 -4.23 -11.58 -2.89
CA CYS A 57 -4.31 -11.07 -1.52
C CYS A 57 -3.17 -10.09 -1.20
N ILE A 58 -1.92 -10.44 -1.54
CA ILE A 58 -0.76 -9.58 -1.30
C ILE A 58 -0.91 -8.26 -2.06
N ASP A 59 -1.20 -8.32 -3.36
CA ASP A 59 -1.34 -7.13 -4.22
C ASP A 59 -2.43 -6.20 -3.70
N LYS A 60 -3.56 -6.75 -3.25
CA LYS A 60 -4.64 -5.96 -2.62
C LYS A 60 -4.18 -5.29 -1.33
N CYS A 61 -3.39 -5.98 -0.50
CA CYS A 61 -2.82 -5.41 0.72
C CYS A 61 -1.82 -4.28 0.42
N VAL A 62 -0.90 -4.50 -0.53
CA VAL A 62 0.10 -3.51 -0.95
C VAL A 62 -0.58 -2.26 -1.52
N SER A 63 -1.54 -2.44 -2.43
CA SER A 63 -2.32 -1.36 -3.03
C SER A 63 -3.02 -0.50 -1.97
N THR A 64 -3.69 -1.13 -1.01
CA THR A 64 -4.39 -0.42 0.08
C THR A 64 -3.41 0.41 0.93
N ARG A 65 -2.23 -0.12 1.23
CA ARG A 65 -1.20 0.59 2.01
C ARG A 65 -0.63 1.78 1.26
N SER A 66 -0.37 1.63 -0.03
CA SER A 66 0.10 2.71 -0.89
C SER A 66 -0.95 3.81 -1.06
N GLN A 67 -2.23 3.45 -1.24
CA GLN A 67 -3.32 4.41 -1.34
C GLN A 67 -3.55 5.20 -0.04
N LEU A 68 -3.44 4.55 1.12
CA LEU A 68 -3.54 5.23 2.41
C LEU A 68 -2.46 6.31 2.60
N ALA A 69 -1.26 6.10 2.08
CA ALA A 69 -0.20 7.12 2.11
C ALA A 69 -0.61 8.35 1.29
N LEU A 70 -1.13 8.15 0.08
CA LEU A 70 -1.61 9.24 -0.79
C LEU A 70 -2.80 9.99 -0.19
N TYR A 71 -3.76 9.27 0.40
CA TYR A 71 -4.92 9.89 1.05
C TYR A 71 -4.51 10.72 2.27
N ARG A 72 -3.56 10.25 3.09
CA ARG A 72 -3.01 11.02 4.23
C ARG A 72 -2.31 12.31 3.76
N LEU A 73 -1.53 12.24 2.68
CA LEU A 73 -0.91 13.42 2.09
C LEU A 73 -1.96 14.41 1.59
N SER A 74 -2.98 13.93 0.88
CA SER A 74 -4.10 14.74 0.42
C SER A 74 -4.87 15.41 1.57
N LEU A 75 -5.25 14.66 2.62
CA LEU A 75 -5.89 15.21 3.82
C LEU A 75 -5.02 16.24 4.54
N SER A 76 -3.70 16.04 4.61
CA SER A 76 -2.78 17.01 5.22
C SER A 76 -2.70 18.30 4.40
N SER A 77 -2.75 18.18 3.07
CA SER A 77 -2.86 19.31 2.14
C SER A 77 -4.21 20.03 2.29
N GLN A 78 -5.32 19.28 2.32
CA GLN A 78 -6.67 19.80 2.54
C GLN A 78 -6.83 20.49 3.91
N ARG A 79 -6.21 19.97 4.98
CA ARG A 79 -6.16 20.64 6.29
C ARG A 79 -5.39 21.95 6.22
N ARG A 80 -4.24 22.00 5.51
CA ARG A 80 -3.50 23.26 5.32
C ARG A 80 -4.29 24.27 4.51
N THR A 81 -4.94 23.87 3.42
CA THR A 81 -5.77 24.79 2.62
C THR A 81 -6.97 25.28 3.43
N ASN A 82 -7.68 24.42 4.15
CA ASN A 82 -8.78 24.82 5.03
C ASN A 82 -8.33 25.76 6.16
N PHE A 83 -7.13 25.55 6.72
CA PHE A 83 -6.56 26.44 7.73
C PHE A 83 -6.21 27.82 7.14
N LEU A 84 -5.53 27.85 5.99
CA LEU A 84 -5.17 29.08 5.29
C LEU A 84 -6.41 29.86 4.83
N TRP A 85 -7.45 29.16 4.35
CA TRP A 85 -8.71 29.77 3.93
C TRP A 85 -9.47 30.36 5.12
N ASN A 86 -9.55 29.63 6.25
CA ASN A 86 -10.13 30.16 7.49
C ASN A 86 -9.36 31.37 8.03
N MET A 87 -8.02 31.34 8.00
CA MET A 87 -7.19 32.46 8.43
C MET A 87 -7.41 33.67 7.51
N HIS A 88 -7.48 33.48 6.19
CA HIS A 88 -7.75 34.55 5.24
C HIS A 88 -9.15 35.15 5.43
N LEU A 89 -10.18 34.33 5.69
CA LEU A 89 -11.54 34.80 5.98
C LEU A 89 -11.60 35.63 7.28
N GLN A 90 -10.86 35.22 8.31
CA GLN A 90 -10.76 35.95 9.57
C GLN A 90 -9.97 37.26 9.44
N VAL A 91 -8.90 37.27 8.63
CA VAL A 91 -8.12 38.49 8.38
C VAL A 91 -8.92 39.47 7.50
N ALA A 92 -9.59 38.99 6.45
CA ALA A 92 -10.44 39.82 5.60
C ALA A 92 -11.58 40.46 6.40
N SER A 93 -12.28 39.70 7.23
CA SER A 93 -13.35 40.24 8.09
C SER A 93 -12.84 41.25 9.13
N LYS A 94 -11.62 41.09 9.65
CA LYS A 94 -10.99 42.09 10.54
C LYS A 94 -10.54 43.35 9.78
N LEU A 95 -10.06 43.21 8.55
CA LEU A 95 -9.63 44.34 7.71
C LEU A 95 -10.83 45.20 7.27
N PHE A 96 -11.94 44.57 6.89
CA PHE A 96 -13.20 45.27 6.54
C PHE A 96 -13.79 46.04 7.73
N LYS A 97 -13.69 45.53 8.96
CA LYS A 97 -14.11 46.27 10.16
C LYS A 97 -13.23 47.47 10.51
N LYS A 98 -12.04 47.56 9.93
CA LYS A 98 -11.08 48.65 10.16
C LYS A 98 -11.12 49.72 9.06
N LEU A 99 -11.89 49.47 7.99
CA LEU A 99 -12.14 50.35 6.84
C LEU A 99 -13.51 51.07 6.92
N LYS A 100 -14.20 50.97 8.06
CA LYS A 100 -15.42 51.70 8.39
C LYS A 100 -15.22 52.42 9.72
#